data_AF-A0A6J7CN44-F1
#
_entry.id   AF-A0A6J7CN44-F1
#
_cell.length_a   1.000
_cell.length_b   1.000
_cell.length_c   1.000
_cell.angle_alpha   90.00
_cell.angle_beta   90.00
_cell.angle_gamma   90.00
#
_symmetry.space_group_name_H-M   'P 1'
#
loop_
_entity.id
_entity.type
_entity.pdbx_description
1 polymer ?
#
loop_
_entity_poly.entity_id
_entity_poly.type
_entity_poly.pdbx_seq_one_letter_code
_entity_poly.pdbx_strand_id
1 'polypeptide(L)' 'MFAVYAKSVSREDPLSCLVVGEIAESVTPEDWVTVQVKAASLNHHDLWSLKGQALPADRVPMILGADAAGGHR' A
#
# COMPACT_ATOMS: atom_id res chain seq x y z
N MET A 1 -5.61 -5.33 -9.71
CA MET A 1 -4.14 -5.35 -9.67
C MET A 1 -3.72 -5.97 -8.36
N PHE A 2 -2.71 -6.84 -8.40
CA PHE A 2 -2.15 -7.48 -7.20
C PHE A 2 -1.34 -6.48 -6.39
N ALA A 3 -1.63 -6.34 -5.10
CA ALA A 3 -0.99 -5.37 -4.21
C ALA A 3 -0.88 -5.89 -2.77
N VAL A 4 -0.04 -5.20 -1.99
CA VAL A 4 -0.02 -5.29 -0.53
C VAL A 4 -0.72 -4.04 0.02
N TYR A 5 -1.78 -4.23 0.80
CA TYR A 5 -2.61 -3.12 1.29
C TYR A 5 -3.13 -3.35 2.70
N ALA A 6 -3.43 -2.25 3.39
CA ALA A 6 -4.14 -2.26 4.67
C ALA A 6 -5.66 -2.33 4.41
N LYS A 7 -6.33 -3.38 4.89
CA LYS A 7 -7.82 -3.48 4.85
C LYS A 7 -8.50 -2.75 6.02
N SER A 8 -7.75 -2.52 7.09
CA SER A 8 -8.17 -1.90 8.34
C SER A 8 -6.92 -1.36 9.05
N VAL A 9 -7.07 -0.82 10.26
CA VAL A 9 -5.95 -0.46 11.14
C VAL A 9 -6.17 -1.06 12.53
N SER A 10 -5.09 -1.43 13.22
CA SER A 10 -5.09 -2.00 14.56
C SER A 10 -3.78 -1.68 15.26
N ARG A 11 -3.85 -1.02 16.42
CA ARG A 11 -2.66 -0.67 17.20
C ARG A 11 -2.06 -1.91 17.87
N GLU A 12 -2.91 -2.83 18.28
CA GLU A 12 -2.59 -4.03 19.07
C GLU A 12 -2.12 -5.18 18.17
N ASP A 13 -2.74 -5.35 16.99
CA ASP A 13 -2.43 -6.41 16.04
C ASP A 13 -2.35 -5.86 14.60
N PRO A 14 -1.31 -5.08 14.26
CA PRO A 14 -1.21 -4.41 12.97
C PRO A 14 -1.09 -5.39 11.79
N LEU A 15 -0.50 -6.57 11.98
CA LEU A 15 -0.31 -7.51 10.87
C LEU A 15 -1.62 -8.18 10.44
N SER A 16 -2.61 -8.32 11.34
CA SER A 16 -3.96 -8.79 10.98
C SER A 16 -4.68 -7.90 9.96
N CYS A 17 -4.23 -6.65 9.83
CA CYS A 17 -4.77 -5.65 8.92
C CYS A 17 -4.12 -5.68 7.54
N LEU A 18 -3.01 -6.42 7.37
CA LEU A 18 -2.29 -6.53 6.11
C LEU A 18 -2.95 -7.56 5.20
N VAL A 19 -3.15 -7.22 3.93
CA VAL A 19 -3.62 -8.13 2.89
C VAL A 19 -2.63 -8.13 1.73
N VAL A 20 -2.39 -9.33 1.20
CA VAL A 20 -1.66 -9.53 -0.06
C VAL A 20 -2.66 -10.15 -1.03
N GLY A 21 -3.07 -9.41 -2.06
CA GLY A 21 -4.10 -9.88 -2.97
C GLY A 21 -4.53 -8.85 -4.01
N GLU A 22 -5.62 -9.14 -4.70
CA GLU A 22 -6.19 -8.26 -5.73
C GLU A 22 -6.94 -7.06 -5.12
N ILE A 23 -6.77 -5.90 -5.72
CA ILE A 23 -7.53 -4.67 -5.46
C ILE A 23 -7.84 -3.95 -6.77
N ALA A 24 -8.90 -3.13 -6.80
CA ALA A 24 -9.23 -2.32 -7.96
C ALA A 24 -8.04 -1.44 -8.36
N GLU A 25 -7.74 -1.41 -9.65
CA GLU A 25 -6.66 -0.60 -10.19
C GLU A 25 -7.08 0.87 -10.30
N SER A 26 -6.19 1.79 -9.95
CA SER A 26 -6.43 3.22 -10.07
C SER A 26 -6.13 3.71 -11.48
N VAL A 27 -6.94 4.65 -11.98
CA VAL A 27 -6.63 5.37 -13.22
C VAL A 27 -5.34 6.17 -13.04
N THR A 28 -4.44 6.06 -14.01
CA THR A 28 -3.21 6.87 -14.03
C THR A 28 -3.56 8.29 -14.50
N PRO A 29 -3.26 9.34 -13.72
CA PRO A 29 -3.47 10.73 -14.14
C PRO A 29 -2.69 11.09 -15.42
N GLU A 30 -3.13 12.11 -16.15
CA GLU A 30 -2.57 12.51 -17.45
C GLU A 30 -1.06 12.83 -17.40
N ASP A 31 -0.61 13.53 -16.36
CA ASP A 31 0.81 13.92 -16.20
C ASP A 31 1.65 12.85 -15.46
N TRP A 32 1.11 11.64 -15.28
CA TRP A 32 1.74 10.56 -14.51
C TRP A 32 2.09 9.37 -15.42
N VAL A 33 2.91 8.47 -14.89
CA VAL A 33 3.39 7.29 -15.61
C VAL A 33 3.16 6.03 -14.79
N THR A 34 2.60 4.98 -15.40
CA THR A 34 2.36 3.69 -14.72
C THR A 34 3.64 2.87 -14.65
N VAL A 35 4.20 2.65 -13.47
CA VAL A 35 5.40 1.81 -13.32
C VAL A 35 5.00 0.37 -13.04
N GLN A 36 5.50 -0.58 -13.84
CA GLN A 36 5.45 -1.99 -13.50
C GLN A 36 6.50 -2.27 -12.41
N VAL A 37 6.06 -2.26 -11.16
CA VAL A 37 6.90 -2.55 -10.00
C VAL A 37 7.48 -3.96 -10.11
N LYS A 38 8.79 -4.08 -9.85
CA LYS A 38 9.53 -5.36 -9.81
C LYS A 38 10.03 -5.67 -8.40
N ALA A 39 10.34 -4.64 -7.61
CA ALA A 39 10.73 -4.76 -6.22
C ALA A 39 10.22 -3.55 -5.43
N ALA A 40 9.92 -3.76 -4.15
CA ALA A 40 9.59 -2.72 -3.19
C ALA A 40 10.33 -2.99 -1.87
N SER A 41 10.67 -1.95 -1.14
CA SER A 41 11.28 -2.09 0.19
C SER A 41 10.19 -2.29 1.25
N LEU A 42 10.55 -2.90 2.38
CA LEU A 42 9.74 -2.82 3.59
C LEU A 42 10.23 -1.65 4.44
N ASN A 43 9.30 -0.87 4.97
CA ASN A 43 9.62 0.25 5.83
C ASN A 43 8.86 0.16 7.15
N HIS A 44 9.40 0.76 8.21
CA HIS A 44 8.68 0.84 9.48
C HIS A 44 7.39 1.69 9.35
N HIS A 45 7.33 2.59 8.36
CA HIS A 45 6.14 3.35 8.01
C HIS A 45 4.93 2.47 7.66
N ASP A 46 5.15 1.28 7.09
CA ASP A 46 4.07 0.33 6.79
C ASP A 46 3.41 -0.14 8.10
N LEU A 47 4.22 -0.43 9.12
CA LEU A 47 3.71 -0.79 10.45
C LEU A 47 3.04 0.39 11.17
N TRP A 48 3.54 1.61 11.02
CA TRP A 48 2.87 2.80 11.57
C TRP A 48 1.51 3.05 10.92
N SER A 49 1.41 2.82 9.62
CA SER A 49 0.15 2.90 8.88
C SER A 49 -0.84 1.85 9.38
N LEU A 50 -0.41 0.59 9.48
CA LEU A 50 -1.25 -0.49 10.02
C LEU A 50 -1.67 -0.25 11.48
N LYS A 51 -0.85 0.43 12.28
CA LYS A 51 -1.18 0.84 13.67
C LYS A 51 -2.14 2.03 13.76
N GLY A 52 -2.55 2.62 12.63
CA GLY A 52 -3.42 3.79 12.60
C GLY A 52 -2.73 5.11 12.94
N GLN A 53 -1.39 5.15 12.97
CA GLN A 53 -0.63 6.37 13.31
C GLN A 53 -0.36 7.25 12.10
N ALA A 54 -0.09 6.63 10.94
CA ALA A 54 0.16 7.33 9.67
C ALA A 54 -1.02 7.22 8.68
N LEU A 55 -2.02 6.39 8.99
CA LEU A 55 -3.19 6.15 8.15
C LEU A 55 -4.45 6.14 9.03
N PRO A 56 -5.37 7.11 8.89
CA PRO A 56 -6.63 7.08 9.62
C PRO A 56 -7.56 5.99 9.07
N ALA A 57 -8.41 5.43 9.95
CA ALA A 57 -9.26 4.27 9.64
C ALA A 57 -10.30 4.51 8.54
N ASP A 58 -10.66 5.77 8.26
CA ASP A 58 -11.61 6.17 7.22
C ASP A 58 -11.02 6.17 5.80
N ARG A 59 -9.70 5.95 5.67
CA ARG A 59 -8.99 5.88 4.38
C ARG A 59 -8.61 4.47 3.95
N VAL A 60 -9.06 3.45 4.67
CA VAL A 60 -8.87 2.05 4.25
C VAL A 60 -9.98 1.65 3.26
N PRO A 61 -9.69 0.78 2.26
CA PRO A 61 -8.41 0.13 2.01
C PRO A 61 -7.36 1.08 1.38
N MET A 62 -6.09 0.89 1.76
CA MET A 62 -4.97 1.70 1.26
C MET A 62 -3.77 0.82 0.91
N ILE A 63 -3.22 0.98 -0.30
CA ILE A 63 -2.00 0.29 -0.74
C ILE A 63 -0.80 0.82 0.04
N LEU A 64 0.09 -0.07 0.47
CA LEU A 64 1.27 0.25 1.28
C LEU A 64 2.56 0.24 0.43
N GLY A 65 3.65 0.76 1.02
CA GLY A 65 4.95 0.91 0.38
C GLY A 65 5.33 2.37 0.13
N ALA A 66 6.59 2.71 0.42
CA ALA A 66 7.15 4.05 0.21
C ALA A 66 8.28 4.07 -0.84
N ASP A 67 8.90 2.92 -1.13
CA ASP A 67 9.95 2.79 -2.15
C ASP A 67 9.65 1.63 -3.09
N ALA A 68 9.87 1.85 -4.39
CA ALA A 68 9.76 0.82 -5.40
C ALA A 68 10.79 1.03 -6.52
N ALA A 69 11.19 -0.08 -7.15
CA ALA A 69 11.97 -0.09 -8.37
C ALA A 69 11.25 -0.94 -9.43
N GLY A 70 11.27 -0.46 -10.67
CA GLY A 70 10.56 -1.05 -11.78
C GLY A 70 10.83 -0.30 -13.07
N GLY A 71 10.07 -0.61 -14.11
CA GLY A 71 10.16 0.06 -15.40
C GLY A 71 8.78 0.47 -15.92
N HIS A 72 8.77 1.42 -16.84
CA HIS A 72 7.61 1.76 -17.66
C HIS A 72 7.90 1.36 -19.10
N ARG A 73 7.43 0.19 -19.50
CA ARG A 73 7.30 -0.30 -20.89
C ARG A 73 6.30 -1.44 -20.94
#